data_AF-R6MWB2-F1
#
_entry.id   AF-R6MWB2-F1
#
_cell.length_a   1.000
_cell.length_b   1.000
_cell.length_c   1.000
_cell.angle_alpha   90.00
_cell.angle_beta   90.00
_cell.angle_gamma   90.00
#
_symmetry.space_group_name_H-M   'P 1'
#
loop_
_entity.id
_entity.type
_entity.pdbx_description
1 polymer ?
#
loop_
_entity_poly.entity_id
_entity_poly.type
_entity_poly.pdbx_seq_one_letter_code
_entity_poly.pdbx_strand_id
1 'polypeptide(L)'
;MMIFDYIHKKSILCMLVIAFAFVLCGNTKNTSAQSVFNDESGFYYTENVANGTYNVAAYNGTDMSVTIPSYFNGGEVVSVLTNAFSNKDITDVYIPDTVKTLGDNAFGYCTKLKNVRLSAKLTSIPITCFSNCKLLKAISIPVSCTQIGYDAFASCTSLYQISVSKAVKVIASSAFEGCNKNILTVVAPKSSYAAKFAKKYGIMTTTTKSAKLSSKSRKMIIKEKIQLYLYNSPQKPKWKSNHSSIVSVNSKGKITAKKNGKATITAVCGTKSYKCSITVKTKTVNSMLRVIYSQYVKDSMSDYEKIAAAHKWLIQNVKYDKRLYTKGDVPWVSHTARGALKYGIAVCDGYSKAFMMIMEHYNIPCMMVTGGQHAWNLVKIKNKWYHVDCTFDDPIVNWSFNNTHVYKTYFLKTDAYMSKDHTWLRKYFPKAKSTTVDKKYRTK
;
A
#
# COMPACT_ATOMS: atom_id res chain seq x y z
N MET A 1 -16.93 -58.08 32.58
CA MET A 1 -17.01 -57.93 31.11
C MET A 1 -18.19 -57.02 30.77
N MET A 2 -18.03 -55.70 30.92
CA MET A 2 -18.97 -54.63 30.47
C MET A 2 -18.53 -53.25 31.01
N ILE A 3 -17.25 -52.87 30.89
CA ILE A 3 -16.78 -51.46 31.04
C ILE A 3 -15.67 -51.22 30.00
N PHE A 4 -15.87 -51.71 28.77
CA PHE A 4 -15.01 -51.38 27.62
C PHE A 4 -15.83 -51.01 26.37
N ASP A 5 -17.15 -50.92 26.51
CA ASP A 5 -18.08 -50.66 25.38
C ASP A 5 -18.66 -49.23 25.38
N TYR A 6 -18.12 -48.35 26.23
CA TYR A 6 -18.50 -46.93 26.27
C TYR A 6 -17.63 -46.04 25.35
N ILE A 7 -16.56 -46.60 24.74
CA ILE A 7 -15.63 -45.83 23.89
C ILE A 7 -15.78 -46.15 22.39
N HIS A 8 -16.56 -47.17 22.01
CA HIS A 8 -16.72 -47.52 20.58
C HIS A 8 -17.95 -46.94 19.86
N LYS A 9 -18.76 -46.09 20.50
CA LYS A 9 -19.96 -45.45 19.92
C LYS A 9 -19.82 -43.94 19.65
N LYS A 10 -18.62 -43.47 19.25
CA LYS A 10 -18.41 -42.07 18.84
C LYS A 10 -17.78 -41.88 17.44
N SER A 11 -17.87 -42.87 16.56
CA SER A 11 -17.33 -42.79 15.19
C SER A 11 -18.35 -42.92 14.05
N ILE A 12 -19.66 -43.03 14.28
CA ILE A 12 -20.64 -43.21 13.17
C ILE A 12 -21.89 -42.32 13.31
N LEU A 13 -21.83 -41.21 14.07
CA LEU A 13 -22.99 -40.31 14.19
C LEU A 13 -22.61 -38.83 14.25
N CYS A 14 -21.92 -38.34 13.22
CA CYS A 14 -21.72 -36.90 12.95
C CYS A 14 -21.98 -36.54 11.48
N MET A 15 -22.89 -37.24 10.80
CA MET A 15 -23.13 -37.06 9.35
C MET A 15 -24.36 -36.22 8.96
N LEU A 16 -25.14 -35.69 9.90
CA LEU A 16 -26.26 -34.80 9.56
C LEU A 16 -26.43 -33.76 10.66
N VAL A 17 -26.83 -32.53 10.27
CA VAL A 17 -26.90 -31.28 11.07
C VAL A 17 -25.53 -30.58 11.08
N ILE A 18 -25.26 -29.60 10.22
CA ILE A 18 -25.82 -28.24 10.27
C ILE A 18 -26.09 -27.73 8.84
N ALA A 19 -27.36 -27.72 8.44
CA ALA A 19 -27.85 -26.99 7.28
C ALA A 19 -28.65 -25.77 7.77
N PHE A 20 -28.06 -24.87 8.55
CA PHE A 20 -28.72 -23.61 8.96
C PHE A 20 -27.67 -22.56 9.36
N ALA A 21 -27.13 -21.82 8.37
CA ALA A 21 -26.46 -20.53 8.63
C ALA A 21 -26.26 -19.63 7.39
N PHE A 22 -26.76 -19.98 6.19
CA PHE A 22 -26.52 -19.17 4.97
C PHE A 22 -27.77 -18.58 4.31
N VAL A 23 -28.95 -18.69 4.93
CA VAL A 23 -30.17 -18.07 4.38
C VAL A 23 -30.60 -16.88 5.25
N LEU A 24 -29.87 -15.77 5.12
CA LEU A 24 -30.37 -14.43 5.42
C LEU A 24 -29.83 -13.44 4.37
N CYS A 25 -30.27 -13.63 3.13
CA CYS A 25 -30.59 -12.58 2.16
C CYS A 25 -31.14 -13.26 0.89
N GLY A 26 -32.37 -12.92 0.51
CA GLY A 26 -33.24 -13.74 -0.34
C GLY A 26 -32.80 -13.94 -1.79
N ASN A 27 -32.99 -15.16 -2.29
CA ASN A 27 -33.88 -15.48 -3.41
C ASN A 27 -33.90 -17.01 -3.59
N THR A 28 -35.09 -17.60 -3.44
CA THR A 28 -35.30 -19.05 -3.55
C THR A 28 -35.22 -19.51 -5.01
N LYS A 29 -34.20 -20.31 -5.33
CA LYS A 29 -34.27 -21.34 -6.37
C LYS A 29 -33.71 -22.63 -5.80
N ASN A 30 -34.51 -23.70 -5.88
CA ASN A 30 -34.19 -25.06 -5.44
C ASN A 30 -32.76 -25.44 -5.83
N THR A 31 -31.89 -25.52 -4.84
CA THR A 31 -30.56 -26.13 -4.94
C THR A 31 -30.62 -27.36 -4.05
N SER A 32 -30.42 -28.54 -4.65
CA SER A 32 -30.16 -29.75 -3.88
C SER A 32 -29.03 -29.47 -2.90
N ALA A 33 -29.19 -29.85 -1.64
CA ALA A 33 -28.16 -29.67 -0.63
C ALA A 33 -26.88 -30.39 -1.09
N GLN A 34 -25.86 -29.62 -1.49
CA GLN A 34 -24.57 -30.19 -1.88
C GLN A 34 -23.89 -30.71 -0.60
N SER A 35 -23.38 -31.95 -0.64
CA SER A 35 -22.61 -32.52 0.46
C SER A 35 -21.39 -31.65 0.75
N VAL A 36 -21.21 -31.29 2.02
CA VAL A 36 -20.04 -30.55 2.51
C VAL A 36 -19.23 -31.49 3.38
N PHE A 37 -17.96 -31.66 3.02
CA PHE A 37 -16.98 -32.44 3.78
C PHE A 37 -16.01 -31.49 4.46
N ASN A 38 -15.35 -31.91 5.53
CA ASN A 38 -14.30 -31.14 6.17
C ASN A 38 -13.12 -32.02 6.57
N ASP A 39 -11.95 -31.40 6.73
CA ASP A 39 -10.77 -32.04 7.30
C ASP A 39 -10.35 -31.40 8.63
N GLU A 40 -9.40 -32.03 9.31
CA GLU A 40 -8.84 -31.56 10.59
C GLU A 40 -8.00 -30.27 10.43
N SER A 41 -7.56 -29.96 9.21
CA SER A 41 -6.83 -28.73 8.89
C SER A 41 -7.76 -27.53 8.69
N GLY A 42 -9.07 -27.74 8.83
CA GLY A 42 -10.10 -26.71 8.76
C GLY A 42 -10.54 -26.36 7.33
N PHE A 43 -10.22 -27.18 6.34
CA PHE A 43 -10.80 -27.04 5.01
C PHE A 43 -12.20 -27.64 4.96
N TYR A 44 -13.07 -26.98 4.21
CA TYR A 44 -14.38 -27.49 3.84
C TYR A 44 -14.41 -27.69 2.33
N TYR A 45 -14.97 -28.81 1.90
CA TYR A 45 -15.00 -29.24 0.51
C TYR A 45 -16.42 -29.49 0.02
N THR A 46 -16.66 -29.21 -1.25
CA THR A 46 -17.80 -29.77 -1.97
C THR A 46 -17.31 -30.70 -3.06
N GLU A 47 -18.06 -31.77 -3.32
CA GLU A 47 -17.75 -32.74 -4.38
C GLU A 47 -18.45 -32.36 -5.70
N ASN A 48 -17.73 -32.53 -6.79
CA ASN A 48 -18.24 -32.55 -8.16
C ASN A 48 -18.60 -34.00 -8.52
N VAL A 49 -19.79 -34.44 -8.12
CA VAL A 49 -20.25 -35.85 -8.22
C VAL A 49 -20.05 -36.45 -9.63
N ALA A 50 -20.20 -35.64 -10.68
CA ALA A 50 -20.06 -36.10 -12.06
C ALA A 50 -18.65 -36.63 -12.41
N ASN A 51 -17.59 -36.20 -11.71
CA ASN A 51 -16.22 -36.58 -12.03
C ASN A 51 -15.33 -36.85 -10.81
N GLY A 52 -15.90 -36.94 -9.60
CA GLY A 52 -15.18 -37.28 -8.37
C GLY A 52 -14.11 -36.28 -7.96
N THR A 53 -14.18 -35.03 -8.43
CA THR A 53 -13.23 -33.96 -8.02
C THR A 53 -13.82 -33.09 -6.91
N TYR A 54 -12.98 -32.32 -6.23
CA TYR A 54 -13.37 -31.52 -5.08
C TYR A 54 -13.07 -30.03 -5.26
N ASN A 55 -13.86 -29.20 -4.59
CA ASN A 55 -13.69 -27.76 -4.52
C ASN A 55 -13.46 -27.35 -3.08
N VAL A 56 -12.53 -26.44 -2.80
CA VAL A 56 -12.42 -25.82 -1.48
C VAL A 56 -13.56 -24.80 -1.33
N ALA A 57 -14.52 -25.10 -0.49
CA ALA A 57 -15.70 -24.26 -0.22
C ALA A 57 -15.43 -23.21 0.85
N ALA A 58 -14.68 -23.55 1.90
CA ALA A 58 -14.27 -22.63 2.94
C ALA A 58 -13.00 -23.10 3.64
N TYR A 59 -12.33 -22.17 4.33
CA TYR A 59 -11.22 -22.47 5.23
C TYR A 59 -11.45 -21.83 6.59
N ASN A 60 -11.64 -22.64 7.63
CA ASN A 60 -11.77 -22.22 9.03
C ASN A 60 -10.58 -22.67 9.90
N GLY A 61 -9.50 -23.15 9.28
CA GLY A 61 -8.26 -23.42 10.00
C GLY A 61 -7.61 -22.14 10.54
N THR A 62 -6.68 -22.33 11.46
CA THR A 62 -5.96 -21.25 12.15
C THR A 62 -4.56 -20.99 11.62
N ASP A 63 -4.10 -21.78 10.64
CA ASP A 63 -2.75 -21.66 10.12
C ASP A 63 -2.58 -20.34 9.36
N MET A 64 -1.45 -19.69 9.63
CA MET A 64 -1.09 -18.47 8.92
C MET A 64 -0.49 -18.78 7.53
N SER A 65 0.14 -19.93 7.36
CA SER A 65 0.71 -20.37 6.08
C SER A 65 -0.04 -21.59 5.58
N VAL A 66 -0.90 -21.42 4.59
CA VAL A 66 -1.82 -22.46 4.13
C VAL A 66 -1.33 -23.10 2.84
N THR A 67 -1.31 -24.43 2.80
CA THR A 67 -1.15 -25.21 1.56
C THR A 67 -2.49 -25.86 1.24
N ILE A 68 -3.11 -25.47 0.13
CA ILE A 68 -4.34 -26.12 -0.34
C ILE A 68 -3.97 -27.55 -0.77
N PRO A 69 -4.67 -28.59 -0.26
CA PRO A 69 -4.39 -29.97 -0.65
C PRO A 69 -4.63 -30.18 -2.16
N SER A 70 -3.76 -30.96 -2.81
CA SER A 70 -3.95 -31.35 -4.21
C SER A 70 -5.08 -32.39 -4.38
N TYR A 71 -5.33 -33.17 -3.32
CA TYR A 71 -6.30 -34.26 -3.30
C TYR A 71 -7.07 -34.26 -1.98
N PHE A 72 -8.32 -34.72 -2.03
CA PHE A 72 -9.17 -34.99 -0.89
C PHE A 72 -10.00 -36.25 -1.18
N ASN A 73 -10.05 -37.22 -0.26
CA ASN A 73 -10.73 -38.51 -0.43
C ASN A 73 -10.46 -39.19 -1.80
N GLY A 74 -9.21 -39.17 -2.25
CA GLY A 74 -8.80 -39.76 -3.53
C GLY A 74 -9.13 -38.95 -4.79
N GLY A 75 -9.91 -37.87 -4.69
CA GLY A 75 -10.24 -36.98 -5.81
C GLY A 75 -9.35 -35.75 -5.86
N GLU A 76 -9.09 -35.21 -7.07
CA GLU A 76 -8.33 -33.96 -7.24
C GLU A 76 -9.11 -32.77 -6.68
N VAL A 77 -8.43 -31.87 -5.96
CA VAL A 77 -8.95 -30.55 -5.61
C VAL A 77 -8.71 -29.61 -6.80
N VAL A 78 -9.80 -29.22 -7.47
CA VAL A 78 -9.75 -28.53 -8.77
C VAL A 78 -10.18 -27.06 -8.72
N SER A 79 -10.79 -26.61 -7.64
CA SER A 79 -11.17 -25.20 -7.49
C SER A 79 -11.13 -24.68 -6.06
N VAL A 80 -11.05 -23.37 -5.93
CA VAL A 80 -11.28 -22.64 -4.67
C VAL A 80 -12.49 -21.76 -4.89
N LEU A 81 -13.57 -21.98 -4.15
CA LEU A 81 -14.85 -21.31 -4.37
C LEU A 81 -14.84 -19.86 -3.89
N THR A 82 -15.90 -19.17 -4.28
CA THR A 82 -16.18 -17.79 -3.87
C THR A 82 -16.11 -17.66 -2.36
N ASN A 83 -15.41 -16.63 -1.88
CA ASN A 83 -15.21 -16.34 -0.45
C ASN A 83 -14.46 -17.39 0.38
N ALA A 84 -13.91 -18.47 -0.20
CA ALA A 84 -13.39 -19.61 0.59
C ALA A 84 -12.34 -19.21 1.66
N PHE A 85 -11.50 -18.22 1.36
CA PHE A 85 -10.51 -17.63 2.27
C PHE A 85 -10.79 -16.17 2.59
N SER A 86 -11.97 -15.63 2.31
CA SER A 86 -12.21 -14.20 2.52
C SER A 86 -12.07 -13.83 4.01
N ASN A 87 -11.44 -12.68 4.29
CA ASN A 87 -11.17 -12.17 5.63
C ASN A 87 -10.33 -13.11 6.53
N LYS A 88 -9.54 -14.02 5.96
CA LYS A 88 -8.67 -14.90 6.77
C LYS A 88 -7.35 -14.23 7.12
N ASP A 89 -6.82 -14.60 8.28
CA ASP A 89 -5.59 -14.07 8.86
C ASP A 89 -4.31 -14.76 8.34
N ILE A 90 -4.37 -15.23 7.09
CA ILE A 90 -3.26 -15.92 6.42
C ILE A 90 -2.18 -14.95 5.95
N THR A 91 -0.92 -15.35 6.05
CA THR A 91 0.26 -14.66 5.53
C THR A 91 0.77 -15.26 4.22
N ASP A 92 0.53 -16.55 4.00
CA ASP A 92 1.04 -17.28 2.84
C ASP A 92 -0.02 -18.27 2.34
N VAL A 93 -0.20 -18.37 1.03
CA VAL A 93 -1.02 -19.43 0.43
C VAL A 93 -0.31 -20.10 -0.74
N TYR A 94 -0.32 -21.43 -0.73
CA TYR A 94 0.13 -22.29 -1.82
C TYR A 94 -1.09 -22.97 -2.46
N ILE A 95 -1.38 -22.62 -3.71
CA ILE A 95 -2.46 -23.22 -4.50
C ILE A 95 -1.83 -24.27 -5.42
N PRO A 96 -2.16 -25.58 -5.33
CA PRO A 96 -1.55 -26.65 -6.12
C PRO A 96 -1.96 -26.59 -7.59
N ASP A 97 -1.17 -27.23 -8.47
CA ASP A 97 -1.42 -27.20 -9.92
C ASP A 97 -2.62 -28.07 -10.36
N THR A 98 -3.26 -28.79 -9.44
CA THR A 98 -4.56 -29.44 -9.65
C THR A 98 -5.70 -28.41 -9.70
N VAL A 99 -5.56 -27.28 -9.02
CA VAL A 99 -6.55 -26.19 -9.01
C VAL A 99 -6.54 -25.45 -10.34
N LYS A 100 -7.68 -25.44 -11.03
CA LYS A 100 -7.88 -24.85 -12.37
C LYS A 100 -8.64 -23.52 -12.29
N THR A 101 -9.46 -23.32 -11.26
CA THR A 101 -10.32 -22.13 -11.12
C THR A 101 -10.29 -21.57 -9.70
N LEU A 102 -10.46 -20.26 -9.61
CA LEU A 102 -10.73 -19.53 -8.37
C LEU A 102 -12.12 -18.89 -8.49
N GLY A 103 -12.79 -18.72 -7.36
CA GLY A 103 -14.03 -17.98 -7.24
C GLY A 103 -13.81 -16.50 -6.95
N ASP A 104 -14.89 -15.73 -7.03
CA ASP A 104 -14.86 -14.32 -6.71
C ASP A 104 -14.54 -14.10 -5.22
N ASN A 105 -13.77 -13.06 -4.93
CA ASN A 105 -13.38 -12.71 -3.56
C ASN A 105 -12.68 -13.86 -2.79
N ALA A 106 -12.16 -14.89 -3.47
CA ALA A 106 -11.64 -16.11 -2.85
C ALA A 106 -10.61 -15.83 -1.74
N PHE A 107 -9.72 -14.85 -1.94
CA PHE A 107 -8.73 -14.39 -0.96
C PHE A 107 -8.91 -12.90 -0.60
N GLY A 108 -10.09 -12.33 -0.87
CA GLY A 108 -10.32 -10.92 -0.61
C GLY A 108 -10.34 -10.64 0.89
N TYR A 109 -9.84 -9.47 1.27
CA TYR A 109 -9.67 -9.00 2.64
C TYR A 109 -8.72 -9.83 3.51
N CYS A 110 -7.88 -10.69 2.92
CA CYS A 110 -6.75 -11.30 3.62
C CYS A 110 -5.64 -10.26 3.88
N THR A 111 -5.87 -9.34 4.83
CA THR A 111 -5.01 -8.16 5.01
C THR A 111 -3.57 -8.49 5.40
N LYS A 112 -3.33 -9.68 5.98
CA LYS A 112 -2.02 -10.19 6.38
C LYS A 112 -1.28 -10.94 5.27
N LEU A 113 -1.94 -11.22 4.13
CA LEU A 113 -1.39 -12.03 3.04
C LEU A 113 -0.20 -11.33 2.37
N LYS A 114 0.95 -12.01 2.33
CA LYS A 114 2.23 -11.50 1.82
C LYS A 114 2.68 -12.23 0.57
N ASN A 115 2.51 -13.56 0.54
CA ASN A 115 2.99 -14.42 -0.53
C ASN A 115 1.87 -15.33 -1.03
N VAL A 116 1.76 -15.43 -2.34
CA VAL A 116 0.77 -16.28 -3.03
C VAL A 116 1.51 -17.07 -4.09
N ARG A 117 1.44 -18.41 -4.04
CA ARG A 117 1.75 -19.25 -5.19
C ARG A 117 0.44 -19.62 -5.88
N LEU A 118 0.26 -19.12 -7.10
CA LEU A 118 -0.85 -19.51 -7.96
C LEU A 118 -0.56 -20.84 -8.66
N SER A 119 -1.61 -21.59 -8.96
CA SER A 119 -1.55 -22.76 -9.83
C SER A 119 -1.06 -22.38 -11.23
N ALA A 120 -0.18 -23.18 -11.82
CA ALA A 120 0.25 -23.00 -13.20
C ALA A 120 -0.88 -23.23 -14.23
N LYS A 121 -1.98 -23.88 -13.85
CA LYS A 121 -3.13 -24.20 -14.71
C LYS A 121 -4.30 -23.21 -14.59
N LEU A 122 -4.16 -22.16 -13.79
CA LEU A 122 -5.23 -21.19 -13.55
C LEU A 122 -5.52 -20.32 -14.78
N THR A 123 -6.78 -20.29 -15.21
CA THR A 123 -7.20 -19.60 -16.44
C THR A 123 -7.60 -18.14 -16.25
N SER A 124 -7.95 -17.72 -15.03
CA SER A 124 -8.35 -16.34 -14.73
C SER A 124 -8.03 -15.93 -13.28
N ILE A 125 -7.91 -14.62 -13.06
CA ILE A 125 -8.00 -14.02 -11.72
C ILE A 125 -9.40 -13.37 -11.60
N PRO A 126 -10.31 -13.92 -10.79
CA PRO A 126 -11.71 -13.47 -10.71
C PRO A 126 -11.91 -12.10 -10.03
N ILE A 127 -13.17 -11.67 -9.95
CA ILE A 127 -13.57 -10.39 -9.37
C ILE A 127 -13.16 -10.35 -7.90
N THR A 128 -12.56 -9.26 -7.45
CA THR A 128 -12.14 -9.02 -6.05
C THR A 128 -11.23 -10.09 -5.42
N CYS A 129 -10.69 -11.03 -6.21
CA CYS A 129 -10.02 -12.24 -5.74
C CYS A 129 -8.93 -11.99 -4.67
N PHE A 130 -8.13 -10.91 -4.82
CA PHE A 130 -7.12 -10.46 -3.86
C PHE A 130 -7.38 -9.02 -3.37
N SER A 131 -8.62 -8.54 -3.43
CA SER A 131 -8.98 -7.20 -2.94
C SER A 131 -8.54 -7.04 -1.47
N ASN A 132 -8.06 -5.87 -1.08
CA ASN A 132 -7.60 -5.55 0.27
C ASN A 132 -6.49 -6.45 0.86
N CYS A 133 -5.74 -7.18 0.03
CA CYS A 133 -4.51 -7.86 0.45
C CYS A 133 -3.37 -6.85 0.65
N LYS A 134 -3.48 -6.02 1.70
CA LYS A 134 -2.65 -4.82 1.92
C LYS A 134 -1.15 -5.11 2.05
N LEU A 135 -0.76 -6.31 2.45
CA LEU A 135 0.64 -6.72 2.59
C LEU A 135 1.20 -7.52 1.39
N LEU A 136 0.38 -7.81 0.38
CA LEU A 136 0.81 -8.51 -0.82
C LEU A 136 1.76 -7.62 -1.61
N LYS A 137 2.98 -8.10 -1.85
CA LYS A 137 4.07 -7.29 -2.41
C LYS A 137 4.31 -7.53 -3.88
N ALA A 138 4.26 -8.79 -4.28
CA ALA A 138 4.43 -9.20 -5.66
C ALA A 138 3.62 -10.45 -5.94
N ILE A 139 3.14 -10.58 -7.18
CA ILE A 139 2.44 -11.77 -7.66
C ILE A 139 2.78 -12.02 -9.12
N SER A 140 2.90 -13.31 -9.49
CA SER A 140 3.14 -13.73 -10.86
C SER A 140 1.89 -14.40 -11.40
N ILE A 141 1.29 -13.80 -12.42
CA ILE A 141 0.12 -14.34 -13.10
C ILE A 141 0.56 -15.52 -14.00
N PRO A 142 -0.07 -16.70 -13.87
CA PRO A 142 0.26 -17.87 -14.67
C PRO A 142 0.18 -17.63 -16.18
N VAL A 143 0.96 -18.38 -16.95
CA VAL A 143 0.98 -18.25 -18.43
C VAL A 143 -0.31 -18.72 -19.09
N SER A 144 -1.07 -19.57 -18.41
CA SER A 144 -2.40 -20.06 -18.79
C SER A 144 -3.52 -19.05 -18.55
N CYS A 145 -3.27 -18.01 -17.76
CA CYS A 145 -4.27 -17.02 -17.40
C CYS A 145 -4.56 -16.06 -18.57
N THR A 146 -5.83 -15.91 -18.93
CA THR A 146 -6.28 -15.06 -20.04
C THR A 146 -6.98 -13.78 -19.57
N GLN A 147 -7.42 -13.71 -18.31
CA GLN A 147 -8.21 -12.60 -17.78
C GLN A 147 -7.86 -12.23 -16.33
N ILE A 148 -7.89 -10.93 -16.03
CA ILE A 148 -7.87 -10.36 -14.67
C ILE A 148 -9.14 -9.52 -14.48
N GLY A 149 -9.97 -9.90 -13.52
CA GLY A 149 -11.31 -9.37 -13.26
C GLY A 149 -11.34 -8.02 -12.54
N TYR A 150 -12.56 -7.48 -12.38
CA TYR A 150 -12.82 -6.22 -11.67
C TYR A 150 -12.32 -6.30 -10.23
N ASP A 151 -11.63 -5.24 -9.79
CA ASP A 151 -11.13 -5.10 -8.41
C ASP A 151 -10.23 -6.26 -7.91
N ALA A 152 -9.71 -7.08 -8.83
CA ALA A 152 -8.95 -8.30 -8.49
C ALA A 152 -7.79 -8.04 -7.53
N PHE A 153 -7.15 -6.87 -7.61
CA PHE A 153 -6.11 -6.39 -6.70
C PHE A 153 -6.44 -5.01 -6.12
N ALA A 154 -7.72 -4.69 -5.96
CA ALA A 154 -8.12 -3.40 -5.39
C ALA A 154 -7.55 -3.22 -3.98
N SER A 155 -7.06 -2.02 -3.67
CA SER A 155 -6.48 -1.65 -2.37
C SER A 155 -5.29 -2.52 -1.90
N CYS A 156 -4.59 -3.21 -2.81
CA CYS A 156 -3.30 -3.86 -2.56
C CYS A 156 -2.17 -2.83 -2.43
N THR A 157 -2.16 -2.05 -1.36
CA THR A 157 -1.30 -0.87 -1.18
C THR A 157 0.21 -1.15 -1.16
N SER A 158 0.63 -2.37 -0.81
CA SER A 158 2.03 -2.80 -0.84
C SER A 158 2.47 -3.45 -2.15
N LEU A 159 1.55 -3.69 -3.10
CA LEU A 159 1.84 -4.37 -4.35
C LEU A 159 2.72 -3.48 -5.23
N TYR A 160 4.00 -3.83 -5.33
CA TYR A 160 4.97 -3.09 -6.14
C TYR A 160 5.24 -3.76 -7.50
N GLN A 161 4.89 -5.04 -7.66
CA GLN A 161 5.14 -5.75 -8.91
C GLN A 161 4.05 -6.78 -9.20
N ILE A 162 3.58 -6.80 -10.44
CA ILE A 162 2.79 -7.90 -10.98
C ILE A 162 3.38 -8.33 -12.32
N SER A 163 3.67 -9.63 -12.44
CA SER A 163 4.15 -10.22 -13.70
C SER A 163 2.97 -10.76 -14.48
N VAL A 164 2.76 -10.26 -15.71
CA VAL A 164 1.62 -10.62 -16.55
C VAL A 164 2.11 -11.14 -17.90
N SER A 165 1.64 -12.33 -18.27
CA SER A 165 2.03 -13.01 -19.50
C SER A 165 1.40 -12.36 -20.76
N LYS A 166 1.83 -12.78 -21.96
CA LYS A 166 1.21 -12.37 -23.23
C LYS A 166 -0.19 -12.99 -23.44
N ALA A 167 -0.53 -14.05 -22.68
CA ALA A 167 -1.79 -14.75 -22.82
C ALA A 167 -2.97 -13.90 -22.31
N VAL A 168 -2.74 -13.05 -21.31
CA VAL A 168 -3.78 -12.14 -20.79
C VAL A 168 -4.28 -11.21 -21.89
N LYS A 169 -5.57 -11.31 -22.19
CA LYS A 169 -6.30 -10.52 -23.19
C LYS A 169 -7.19 -9.46 -22.58
N VAL A 170 -7.55 -9.63 -21.30
CA VAL A 170 -8.44 -8.71 -20.59
C VAL A 170 -7.90 -8.42 -19.20
N ILE A 171 -7.86 -7.14 -18.85
CA ILE A 171 -7.63 -6.64 -17.49
C ILE A 171 -8.71 -5.60 -17.25
N ALA A 172 -9.57 -5.82 -16.27
CA ALA A 172 -10.63 -4.89 -15.93
C ALA A 172 -10.07 -3.53 -15.51
N SER A 173 -10.81 -2.45 -15.79
CA SER A 173 -10.38 -1.07 -15.55
C SER A 173 -10.04 -0.76 -14.10
N SER A 174 -10.72 -1.41 -13.15
CA SER A 174 -10.53 -1.23 -11.71
C SER A 174 -9.61 -2.29 -11.06
N ALA A 175 -8.99 -3.19 -11.85
CA ALA A 175 -8.21 -4.31 -11.33
C ALA A 175 -7.10 -3.91 -10.33
N PHE A 176 -6.58 -2.68 -10.42
CA PHE A 176 -5.57 -2.11 -9.52
C PHE A 176 -6.03 -0.80 -8.85
N GLU A 177 -7.34 -0.61 -8.67
CA GLU A 177 -7.87 0.55 -7.94
C GLU A 177 -7.30 0.62 -6.53
N GLY A 178 -6.98 1.81 -6.02
CA GLY A 178 -6.36 1.97 -4.69
C GLY A 178 -4.93 1.44 -4.54
N CYS A 179 -4.32 0.84 -5.57
CA CYS A 179 -2.90 0.49 -5.56
C CYS A 179 -2.00 1.73 -5.65
N ASN A 180 -0.81 1.69 -5.04
CA ASN A 180 0.15 2.78 -5.14
C ASN A 180 0.89 2.74 -6.50
N LYS A 181 0.36 3.50 -7.48
CA LYS A 181 0.93 3.59 -8.84
C LYS A 181 2.38 4.09 -8.91
N ASN A 182 2.88 4.76 -7.87
CA ASN A 182 4.29 5.21 -7.81
C ASN A 182 5.28 4.07 -7.57
N ILE A 183 4.81 2.93 -7.04
CA ILE A 183 5.64 1.74 -6.79
C ILE A 183 5.20 0.55 -7.64
N LEU A 184 3.93 0.48 -8.05
CA LEU A 184 3.39 -0.62 -8.84
C LEU A 184 4.00 -0.64 -10.24
N THR A 185 4.58 -1.79 -10.58
CA THR A 185 5.12 -2.11 -11.90
C THR A 185 4.39 -3.31 -12.49
N VAL A 186 3.80 -3.14 -13.67
CA VAL A 186 3.33 -4.25 -14.51
C VAL A 186 4.50 -4.70 -15.39
N VAL A 187 4.99 -5.91 -15.12
CA VAL A 187 6.00 -6.59 -15.92
C VAL A 187 5.27 -7.39 -17.00
N ALA A 188 5.37 -6.93 -18.25
CA ALA A 188 4.69 -7.60 -19.36
C ALA A 188 5.42 -7.40 -20.70
N PRO A 189 5.26 -8.31 -21.68
CA PRO A 189 5.86 -8.14 -23.00
C PRO A 189 5.40 -6.84 -23.69
N LYS A 190 6.30 -6.17 -24.44
CA LYS A 190 6.08 -4.85 -25.06
C LYS A 190 4.73 -4.69 -25.80
N SER A 191 4.32 -5.71 -26.54
CA SER A 191 3.10 -5.71 -27.35
C SER A 191 1.89 -6.38 -26.69
N SER A 192 2.01 -6.80 -25.43
CA SER A 192 0.92 -7.46 -24.69
C SER A 192 -0.21 -6.50 -24.34
N TYR A 193 -1.41 -7.05 -24.09
CA TYR A 193 -2.53 -6.29 -23.56
C TYR A 193 -2.16 -5.60 -22.24
N ALA A 194 -1.46 -6.32 -21.34
CA ALA A 194 -1.04 -5.79 -20.05
C ALA A 194 -0.13 -4.57 -20.14
N ALA A 195 0.81 -4.55 -21.09
CA ALA A 195 1.65 -3.37 -21.33
C ALA A 195 0.83 -2.16 -21.82
N LYS A 196 -0.13 -2.39 -22.73
CA LYS A 196 -1.05 -1.34 -23.22
C LYS A 196 -1.94 -0.81 -22.09
N PHE A 197 -2.50 -1.72 -21.29
CA PHE A 197 -3.33 -1.41 -20.13
C PHE A 197 -2.57 -0.52 -19.14
N ALA A 198 -1.38 -0.92 -18.74
CA ALA A 198 -0.63 -0.17 -17.73
C ALA A 198 -0.19 1.22 -18.25
N LYS A 199 0.13 1.36 -19.55
CA LYS A 199 0.30 2.68 -20.18
C LYS A 199 -0.97 3.54 -20.09
N LYS A 200 -2.14 2.97 -20.42
CA LYS A 200 -3.45 3.66 -20.37
C LYS A 200 -3.77 4.18 -18.96
N TYR A 201 -3.43 3.44 -17.91
CA TYR A 201 -3.77 3.78 -16.52
C TYR A 201 -2.63 4.44 -15.73
N GLY A 202 -1.54 4.84 -16.38
CA GLY A 202 -0.40 5.52 -15.75
C GLY A 202 0.35 4.64 -14.74
N ILE A 203 0.34 3.33 -14.94
CA ILE A 203 1.09 2.36 -14.12
C ILE A 203 2.46 2.14 -14.79
N MET A 204 3.52 2.04 -14.00
CA MET A 204 4.85 1.75 -14.55
C MET A 204 4.83 0.43 -15.30
N THR A 205 5.42 0.39 -16.49
CA THR A 205 5.61 -0.85 -17.25
C THR A 205 7.08 -1.09 -17.53
N THR A 206 7.50 -2.34 -17.45
CA THR A 206 8.78 -2.75 -18.05
C THR A 206 8.47 -3.66 -19.22
N THR A 207 8.79 -3.20 -20.42
CA THR A 207 8.62 -3.94 -21.68
C THR A 207 9.83 -4.79 -22.03
N THR A 208 10.92 -4.66 -21.26
CA THR A 208 12.20 -5.31 -21.51
C THR A 208 12.30 -6.62 -20.73
N LYS A 209 12.59 -7.73 -21.42
CA LYS A 209 13.00 -9.01 -20.80
C LYS A 209 14.30 -8.87 -19.99
N SER A 210 15.08 -7.82 -20.22
CA SER A 210 16.33 -7.58 -19.50
C SER A 210 16.07 -7.17 -18.05
N ALA A 211 16.82 -7.78 -17.13
CA ALA A 211 16.72 -7.40 -15.73
C ALA A 211 17.12 -5.93 -15.53
N LYS A 212 16.44 -5.25 -14.61
CA LYS A 212 16.60 -3.80 -14.40
C LYS A 212 16.39 -3.43 -12.94
N LEU A 213 17.27 -2.58 -12.41
CA LEU A 213 17.10 -2.03 -11.06
C LEU A 213 15.96 -1.03 -10.98
N SER A 214 15.29 -1.01 -9.83
CA SER A 214 14.22 -0.04 -9.51
C SER A 214 14.68 1.41 -9.46
N SER A 215 15.98 1.66 -9.33
CA SER A 215 16.58 2.97 -9.56
C SER A 215 18.03 2.87 -10.02
N LYS A 216 18.45 3.81 -10.88
CA LYS A 216 19.86 4.01 -11.25
C LYS A 216 20.63 4.83 -10.21
N SER A 217 19.95 5.72 -9.48
CA SER A 217 20.55 6.53 -8.42
C SER A 217 19.56 6.90 -7.31
N ARG A 218 20.06 7.19 -6.10
CA ARG A 218 19.27 7.70 -4.97
C ARG A 218 20.09 8.65 -4.10
N LYS A 219 19.41 9.66 -3.54
CA LYS A 219 19.93 10.49 -2.44
C LYS A 219 19.21 10.09 -1.15
N MET A 220 19.97 9.88 -0.09
CA MET A 220 19.48 9.40 1.21
C MET A 220 20.04 10.23 2.36
N ILE A 221 19.34 10.20 3.49
CA ILE A 221 19.80 10.75 4.77
C ILE A 221 20.26 9.62 5.69
N ILE A 222 21.27 9.87 6.52
CA ILE A 222 21.72 8.91 7.54
C ILE A 222 20.52 8.36 8.36
N LYS A 223 20.50 7.04 8.58
CA LYS A 223 19.42 6.20 9.16
C LYS A 223 18.25 5.86 8.22
N GLU A 224 18.13 6.49 7.05
CA GLU A 224 17.07 6.17 6.09
C GLU A 224 17.22 4.73 5.57
N LYS A 225 16.07 4.06 5.37
CA LYS A 225 15.99 2.69 4.86
C LYS A 225 15.10 2.67 3.62
N ILE A 226 15.62 2.15 2.51
CA ILE A 226 14.89 2.06 1.23
C ILE A 226 14.97 0.62 0.72
N GLN A 227 13.96 0.17 0.00
CA GLN A 227 13.97 -1.11 -0.70
C GLN A 227 14.35 -0.92 -2.17
N LEU A 228 15.40 -1.60 -2.63
CA LEU A 228 15.71 -1.73 -4.05
C LEU A 228 15.17 -3.05 -4.60
N TYR A 229 14.78 -3.06 -5.86
CA TYR A 229 14.33 -4.26 -6.56
C TYR A 229 15.15 -4.45 -7.82
N LEU A 230 15.43 -5.71 -8.17
CA LEU A 230 15.91 -6.08 -9.50
C LEU A 230 14.74 -6.76 -10.22
N TYR A 231 14.09 -6.02 -11.10
CA TYR A 231 12.99 -6.52 -11.92
C TYR A 231 13.53 -7.47 -12.98
N ASN A 232 12.71 -8.45 -13.38
CA ASN A 232 12.99 -9.41 -14.47
C ASN A 232 14.31 -10.18 -14.28
N SER A 233 14.68 -10.43 -13.03
CA SER A 233 15.87 -11.20 -12.68
C SER A 233 15.60 -12.69 -12.91
N PRO A 234 16.38 -13.41 -13.75
CA PRO A 234 16.18 -14.84 -13.99
C PRO A 234 16.44 -15.70 -12.75
N GLN A 235 17.14 -15.16 -11.76
CA GLN A 235 17.38 -15.80 -10.47
C GLN A 235 17.44 -14.75 -9.35
N LYS A 236 17.43 -15.20 -8.09
CA LYS A 236 17.49 -14.30 -6.94
C LYS A 236 18.80 -13.47 -6.96
N PRO A 237 18.73 -12.13 -6.92
CA PRO A 237 19.94 -11.31 -6.93
C PRO A 237 20.73 -11.43 -5.63
N LYS A 238 22.06 -11.50 -5.75
CA LYS A 238 22.99 -11.28 -4.64
C LYS A 238 23.29 -9.79 -4.55
N TRP A 239 23.04 -9.19 -3.39
CA TRP A 239 23.20 -7.76 -3.17
C TRP A 239 24.54 -7.47 -2.48
N LYS A 240 25.26 -6.46 -2.97
CA LYS A 240 26.49 -5.97 -2.35
C LYS A 240 26.56 -4.44 -2.36
N SER A 241 27.24 -3.89 -1.37
CA SER A 241 27.65 -2.48 -1.34
C SER A 241 29.15 -2.43 -1.49
N ASN A 242 29.67 -1.49 -2.29
CA ASN A 242 31.12 -1.26 -2.34
C ASN A 242 31.66 -0.54 -1.09
N HIS A 243 30.80 0.14 -0.31
CA HIS A 243 31.14 0.78 0.96
C HIS A 243 30.00 0.59 1.98
N SER A 244 29.99 -0.57 2.64
CA SER A 244 28.94 -0.97 3.60
C SER A 244 28.86 -0.08 4.85
N SER A 245 29.92 0.67 5.15
CA SER A 245 29.98 1.69 6.21
C SER A 245 29.26 3.00 5.83
N ILE A 246 29.09 3.29 4.54
CA ILE A 246 28.32 4.43 4.01
C ILE A 246 26.86 4.02 3.82
N VAL A 247 26.63 2.91 3.12
CA VAL A 247 25.30 2.32 2.89
C VAL A 247 25.41 0.80 2.90
N SER A 248 24.68 0.15 3.80
CA SER A 248 24.59 -1.32 3.80
C SER A 248 23.39 -1.79 2.98
N VAL A 249 23.46 -3.00 2.44
CA VAL A 249 22.33 -3.68 1.79
C VAL A 249 22.18 -5.07 2.38
N ASN A 250 20.95 -5.50 2.67
CA ASN A 250 20.68 -6.86 3.13
C ASN A 250 20.40 -7.81 1.95
N SER A 251 20.25 -9.11 2.24
CA SER A 251 19.98 -10.15 1.24
C SER A 251 18.69 -9.96 0.43
N LYS A 252 17.76 -9.12 0.91
CA LYS A 252 16.50 -8.79 0.24
C LYS A 252 16.57 -7.49 -0.57
N GLY A 253 17.73 -6.80 -0.63
CA GLY A 253 17.88 -5.53 -1.34
C GLY A 253 17.44 -4.29 -0.55
N LYS A 254 17.17 -4.44 0.76
CA LYS A 254 16.88 -3.30 1.64
C LYS A 254 18.19 -2.62 2.01
N ILE A 255 18.31 -1.35 1.64
CA ILE A 255 19.48 -0.52 1.88
C ILE A 255 19.29 0.36 3.12
N THR A 256 20.36 0.63 3.87
CA THR A 256 20.35 1.50 5.05
C THR A 256 21.51 2.49 4.97
N ALA A 257 21.21 3.78 4.99
CA ALA A 257 22.22 4.83 5.01
C ALA A 257 22.85 4.96 6.41
N LYS A 258 24.18 4.95 6.48
CA LYS A 258 24.94 4.91 7.75
C LYS A 258 25.86 6.12 7.92
N LYS A 259 26.65 6.47 6.91
CA LYS A 259 27.65 7.56 6.97
C LYS A 259 27.52 8.46 5.75
N ASN A 260 27.81 9.76 5.92
CA ASN A 260 27.88 10.71 4.81
C ASN A 260 28.93 10.27 3.78
N GLY A 261 28.57 10.26 2.51
CA GLY A 261 29.46 9.82 1.44
C GLY A 261 28.72 9.32 0.21
N LYS A 262 29.46 8.79 -0.76
CA LYS A 262 28.91 8.15 -1.96
C LYS A 262 29.26 6.66 -1.93
N ALA A 263 28.35 5.84 -2.42
CA ALA A 263 28.54 4.41 -2.52
C ALA A 263 27.64 3.84 -3.62
N THR A 264 27.91 2.61 -4.04
CA THR A 264 27.17 1.92 -5.10
C THR A 264 26.63 0.62 -4.55
N ILE A 265 25.32 0.44 -4.65
CA ILE A 265 24.67 -0.84 -4.41
C ILE A 265 24.59 -1.60 -5.72
N THR A 266 25.05 -2.84 -5.71
CA THR A 266 25.07 -3.73 -6.87
C THR A 266 24.18 -4.94 -6.60
N ALA A 267 23.23 -5.19 -7.52
CA ALA A 267 22.55 -6.48 -7.62
C ALA A 267 23.30 -7.33 -8.65
N VAL A 268 23.79 -8.49 -8.23
CA VAL A 268 24.47 -9.48 -9.08
C VAL A 268 23.52 -10.62 -9.37
N CYS A 269 23.32 -10.93 -10.64
CA CYS A 269 22.47 -12.01 -11.10
C CYS A 269 23.23 -12.82 -12.17
N GLY A 270 23.86 -13.91 -11.75
CA GLY A 270 24.75 -14.71 -12.59
C GLY A 270 25.98 -13.89 -12.95
N THR A 271 26.29 -13.79 -14.24
CA THR A 271 27.39 -12.99 -14.77
C THR A 271 27.06 -11.50 -14.89
N LYS A 272 25.78 -11.10 -14.76
CA LYS A 272 25.35 -9.71 -14.93
C LYS A 272 25.31 -8.96 -13.61
N SER A 273 25.67 -7.68 -13.66
CA SER A 273 25.59 -6.77 -12.51
C SER A 273 24.82 -5.51 -12.85
N TYR A 274 24.02 -5.05 -11.89
CA TYR A 274 23.19 -3.87 -12.00
C TYR A 274 23.52 -2.93 -10.86
N LYS A 275 23.84 -1.67 -11.16
CA LYS A 275 24.37 -0.72 -10.19
C LYS A 275 23.38 0.42 -9.90
N CYS A 276 23.27 0.78 -8.63
CA CYS A 276 22.54 1.95 -8.15
C CYS A 276 23.51 2.88 -7.40
N SER A 277 23.70 4.10 -7.90
CA SER A 277 24.56 5.10 -7.26
C SER A 277 23.85 5.78 -6.10
N ILE A 278 24.38 5.66 -4.90
CA ILE A 278 23.82 6.22 -3.66
C ILE A 278 24.68 7.39 -3.18
N THR A 279 24.03 8.50 -2.86
CA THR A 279 24.64 9.60 -2.10
C THR A 279 23.95 9.71 -0.75
N VAL A 280 24.69 9.47 0.32
CA VAL A 280 24.21 9.63 1.70
C VAL A 280 24.67 10.97 2.24
N LYS A 281 23.75 11.73 2.83
CA LYS A 281 24.03 13.02 3.47
C LYS A 281 23.79 12.97 4.98
N THR A 282 24.56 13.75 5.73
CA THR A 282 24.33 13.96 7.16
C THR A 282 22.91 14.49 7.41
N LYS A 283 22.30 14.11 8.53
CA LYS A 283 20.97 14.58 8.92
C LYS A 283 21.05 16.01 9.49
N THR A 284 21.19 16.98 8.59
CA THR A 284 21.05 18.42 8.84
C THR A 284 19.81 18.95 8.15
N VAL A 285 19.32 20.12 8.57
CA VAL A 285 18.16 20.76 7.94
C VAL A 285 18.39 20.97 6.44
N ASN A 286 19.53 21.55 6.04
CA ASN A 286 19.85 21.79 4.62
C ASN A 286 19.97 20.50 3.79
N SER A 287 20.47 19.42 4.38
CA SER A 287 20.52 18.12 3.69
C SER A 287 19.13 17.52 3.54
N MET A 288 18.27 17.63 4.56
CA MET A 288 16.87 17.20 4.49
C MET A 288 16.14 17.94 3.37
N LEU A 289 16.22 19.28 3.32
CA LEU A 289 15.59 20.11 2.28
C LEU A 289 15.95 19.63 0.87
N ARG A 290 17.25 19.44 0.60
CA ARG A 290 17.74 18.95 -0.70
C ARG A 290 17.29 17.54 -1.03
N VAL A 291 17.20 16.66 -0.04
CA VAL A 291 16.73 15.29 -0.24
C VAL A 291 15.23 15.28 -0.54
N ILE A 292 14.43 16.00 0.24
CA ILE A 292 12.98 16.15 0.02
C ILE A 292 12.74 16.68 -1.40
N TYR A 293 13.43 17.76 -1.80
CA TYR A 293 13.33 18.28 -3.16
C TYR A 293 13.64 17.21 -4.20
N SER A 294 14.80 16.54 -4.10
CA SER A 294 15.22 15.56 -5.10
C SER A 294 14.37 14.29 -5.19
N GLN A 295 13.67 13.94 -4.12
CA GLN A 295 12.84 12.73 -4.07
C GLN A 295 11.41 13.00 -4.55
N TYR A 296 10.89 14.20 -4.30
CA TYR A 296 9.47 14.50 -4.48
C TYR A 296 9.18 15.60 -5.51
N VAL A 297 10.19 16.35 -5.96
CA VAL A 297 10.04 17.45 -6.92
C VAL A 297 10.73 17.11 -8.24
N LYS A 298 10.05 17.40 -9.35
CA LYS A 298 10.58 17.39 -10.71
C LYS A 298 10.49 18.80 -11.28
N ASP A 299 11.37 19.13 -12.22
CA ASP A 299 11.40 20.48 -12.82
C ASP A 299 10.09 20.84 -13.53
N SER A 300 9.36 19.83 -14.03
CA SER A 300 8.06 20.01 -14.67
C SER A 300 6.88 20.23 -13.72
N MET A 301 7.07 20.13 -12.40
CA MET A 301 5.99 20.26 -11.43
C MET A 301 5.61 21.73 -11.25
N SER A 302 4.31 21.99 -11.24
CA SER A 302 3.73 23.27 -10.82
C SER A 302 3.99 23.53 -9.33
N ASP A 303 3.93 24.81 -8.92
CA ASP A 303 4.08 25.19 -7.51
C ASP A 303 3.07 24.47 -6.62
N TYR A 304 1.84 24.29 -7.10
CA TYR A 304 0.81 23.48 -6.45
C TYR A 304 1.30 22.06 -6.14
N GLU A 305 1.83 21.36 -7.15
CA GLU A 305 2.30 19.98 -6.99
C GLU A 305 3.50 19.90 -6.03
N LYS A 306 4.38 20.91 -6.05
CA LYS A 306 5.52 21.02 -5.12
C LYS A 306 5.04 21.23 -3.67
N ILE A 307 4.08 22.13 -3.46
CA ILE A 307 3.46 22.38 -2.15
C ILE A 307 2.79 21.10 -1.64
N ALA A 308 2.04 20.39 -2.50
CA ALA A 308 1.35 19.15 -2.13
C ALA A 308 2.33 18.04 -1.75
N ALA A 309 3.43 17.94 -2.49
CA ALA A 309 4.51 17.01 -2.20
C ALA A 309 5.18 17.29 -0.85
N ALA A 310 5.48 18.57 -0.54
CA ALA A 310 6.07 18.98 0.73
C ALA A 310 5.14 18.73 1.92
N HIS A 311 3.87 19.11 1.79
CA HIS A 311 2.83 18.90 2.79
C HIS A 311 2.66 17.41 3.12
N LYS A 312 2.50 16.58 2.08
CA LYS A 312 2.41 15.13 2.22
C LYS A 312 3.64 14.54 2.90
N TRP A 313 4.83 15.01 2.55
CA TRP A 313 6.05 14.55 3.18
C TRP A 313 6.07 14.85 4.68
N LEU A 314 5.71 16.07 5.09
CA LEU A 314 5.67 16.44 6.52
C LEU A 314 4.70 15.57 7.30
N ILE A 315 3.48 15.39 6.81
CA ILE A 315 2.45 14.57 7.49
C ILE A 315 2.91 13.11 7.63
N GLN A 316 3.61 12.57 6.64
CA GLN A 316 4.06 11.18 6.66
C GLN A 316 5.32 10.93 7.50
N ASN A 317 6.13 11.96 7.77
CA ASN A 317 7.47 11.80 8.34
C ASN A 317 7.67 12.53 9.68
N VAL A 318 6.71 13.37 10.09
CA VAL A 318 6.76 14.11 11.34
C VAL A 318 5.55 13.71 12.18
N LYS A 319 5.80 13.35 13.44
CA LYS A 319 4.79 12.99 14.42
C LYS A 319 4.46 14.20 15.29
N TYR A 320 3.17 14.39 15.59
CA TYR A 320 2.76 15.42 16.53
C TYR A 320 3.23 15.08 17.96
N ASP A 321 3.85 16.05 18.62
CA ASP A 321 4.33 15.91 19.99
C ASP A 321 3.20 16.12 21.00
N LYS A 322 2.54 15.02 21.40
CA LYS A 322 1.38 15.07 22.30
C LYS A 322 1.72 15.41 23.75
N ARG A 323 3.00 15.59 24.11
CA ARG A 323 3.43 15.81 25.50
C ARG A 323 2.83 17.05 26.14
N LEU A 324 2.49 18.08 25.36
CA LEU A 324 1.80 19.27 25.85
C LEU A 324 0.51 18.90 26.60
N TYR A 325 -0.21 17.93 26.05
CA TYR A 325 -1.53 17.52 26.53
C TYR A 325 -1.47 16.41 27.57
N THR A 326 -0.42 15.60 27.55
CA THR A 326 -0.29 14.48 28.49
C THR A 326 0.51 14.82 29.74
N LYS A 327 1.42 15.80 29.65
CA LYS A 327 2.37 16.13 30.73
C LYS A 327 2.55 17.63 30.98
N GLY A 328 1.92 18.51 30.21
CA GLY A 328 2.08 19.97 30.34
C GLY A 328 3.34 20.54 29.71
N ASP A 329 4.36 19.71 29.42
CA ASP A 329 5.67 20.17 28.96
C ASP A 329 6.09 19.58 27.59
N VAL A 330 6.29 20.44 26.60
CA VAL A 330 6.88 20.09 25.30
C VAL A 330 8.31 20.63 25.22
N PRO A 331 9.30 19.81 24.82
CA PRO A 331 10.64 20.31 24.58
C PRO A 331 10.65 21.41 23.53
N TRP A 332 11.39 22.50 23.79
CA TRP A 332 11.52 23.64 22.87
C TRP A 332 11.84 23.23 21.42
N VAL A 333 12.61 22.17 21.23
CA VAL A 333 12.95 21.64 19.90
C VAL A 333 11.72 21.29 19.05
N SER A 334 10.62 20.84 19.64
CA SER A 334 9.37 20.51 18.95
C SER A 334 8.65 21.76 18.40
N HIS A 335 8.97 22.96 18.90
CA HIS A 335 8.49 24.24 18.36
C HIS A 335 9.36 24.81 17.24
N THR A 336 10.38 24.07 16.79
CA THR A 336 11.33 24.52 15.77
C THR A 336 11.21 23.70 14.49
N ALA A 337 11.60 24.27 13.35
CA ALA A 337 11.75 23.52 12.11
C ALA A 337 12.74 22.34 12.25
N ARG A 338 13.73 22.47 13.15
CA ARG A 338 14.69 21.41 13.47
C ARG A 338 13.99 20.21 14.13
N GLY A 339 12.98 20.44 14.98
CA GLY A 339 12.12 19.38 15.53
C GLY A 339 11.55 18.51 14.43
N ALA A 340 10.81 19.13 13.51
CA ALA A 340 10.18 18.44 12.39
C ALA A 340 11.22 17.81 11.44
N LEU A 341 12.13 18.59 10.86
CA LEU A 341 13.01 18.12 9.78
C LEU A 341 14.12 17.17 10.28
N LYS A 342 14.65 17.38 11.49
CA LYS A 342 15.76 16.56 12.02
C LYS A 342 15.30 15.48 12.97
N TYR A 343 14.32 15.75 13.83
CA TYR A 343 13.89 14.80 14.86
C TYR A 343 12.60 14.05 14.49
N GLY A 344 11.86 14.53 13.49
CA GLY A 344 10.59 13.92 13.07
C GLY A 344 9.49 14.08 14.13
N ILE A 345 9.61 15.08 15.01
CA ILE A 345 8.66 15.37 16.08
C ILE A 345 8.45 16.87 16.14
N ALA A 346 7.20 17.33 16.14
CA ALA A 346 6.88 18.76 16.24
C ALA A 346 5.49 19.00 16.83
N VAL A 347 5.26 20.20 17.34
CA VAL A 347 3.91 20.78 17.52
C VAL A 347 3.62 21.75 16.38
N CYS A 348 2.45 22.42 16.38
CA CYS A 348 1.99 23.29 15.29
C CYS A 348 3.06 24.27 14.78
N ASP A 349 3.77 24.96 15.68
CA ASP A 349 4.84 25.89 15.33
C ASP A 349 5.99 25.21 14.58
N GLY A 350 6.39 24.02 15.02
CA GLY A 350 7.49 23.27 14.41
C GLY A 350 7.15 22.78 13.01
N TYR A 351 5.90 22.33 12.80
CA TYR A 351 5.38 22.00 11.47
C TYR A 351 5.39 23.23 10.56
N SER A 352 4.83 24.34 11.04
CA SER A 352 4.71 25.55 10.24
C SER A 352 6.06 26.12 9.84
N LYS A 353 7.02 26.20 10.78
CA LYS A 353 8.39 26.65 10.50
C LYS A 353 9.13 25.70 9.54
N ALA A 354 8.93 24.39 9.67
CA ALA A 354 9.53 23.43 8.74
C ALA A 354 8.97 23.56 7.32
N PHE A 355 7.65 23.74 7.21
CA PHE A 355 7.02 23.96 5.91
C PHE A 355 7.51 25.25 5.25
N MET A 356 7.63 26.36 6.00
CA MET A 356 8.27 27.59 5.50
C MET A 356 9.66 27.35 4.92
N MET A 357 10.53 26.64 5.66
CA MET A 357 11.89 26.35 5.17
C MET A 357 11.89 25.50 3.88
N ILE A 358 10.91 24.61 3.71
CA ILE A 358 10.75 23.85 2.46
C ILE A 358 10.29 24.77 1.33
N MET A 359 9.32 25.65 1.58
CA MET A 359 8.82 26.59 0.57
C MET A 359 9.90 27.58 0.13
N GLU A 360 10.69 28.11 1.06
CA GLU A 360 11.86 28.94 0.77
C GLU A 360 12.86 28.19 -0.11
N HIS A 361 13.16 26.93 0.22
CA HIS A 361 14.03 26.08 -0.61
C HIS A 361 13.47 25.85 -2.02
N TYR A 362 12.14 25.90 -2.18
CA TYR A 362 11.45 25.70 -3.45
C TYR A 362 11.26 27.01 -4.23
N ASN A 363 11.71 28.14 -3.66
CA ASN A 363 11.45 29.49 -4.16
C ASN A 363 9.95 29.82 -4.28
N ILE A 364 9.15 29.33 -3.32
CA ILE A 364 7.70 29.58 -3.23
C ILE A 364 7.46 30.53 -2.04
N PRO A 365 6.84 31.70 -2.25
CA PRO A 365 6.55 32.62 -1.14
C PRO A 365 5.62 31.97 -0.12
N CYS A 366 6.04 31.97 1.13
CA CYS A 366 5.31 31.38 2.24
C CYS A 366 5.48 32.21 3.50
N MET A 367 4.42 32.29 4.32
CA MET A 367 4.46 32.89 5.64
C MET A 367 3.80 31.97 6.67
N MET A 368 4.31 32.01 7.89
CA MET A 368 3.65 31.41 9.05
C MET A 368 2.60 32.39 9.59
N VAL A 369 1.50 31.83 10.06
CA VAL A 369 0.44 32.57 10.71
C VAL A 369 0.08 31.85 12.01
N THR A 370 -0.09 32.61 13.08
CA THR A 370 -0.40 32.10 14.43
C THR A 370 -1.70 32.70 14.95
N GLY A 371 -2.55 31.90 15.60
CA GLY A 371 -3.76 32.38 16.28
C GLY A 371 -4.39 31.28 17.12
N GLY A 372 -4.95 31.63 18.30
CA GLY A 372 -5.68 30.69 19.16
C GLY A 372 -4.89 29.44 19.58
N GLN A 373 -3.62 29.60 19.98
CA GLN A 373 -2.68 28.52 20.32
C GLN A 373 -2.29 27.59 19.14
N HIS A 374 -2.62 27.96 17.90
CA HIS A 374 -2.31 27.18 16.70
C HIS A 374 -1.42 27.96 15.71
N ALA A 375 -0.66 27.23 14.89
CA ALA A 375 0.20 27.78 13.85
C ALA A 375 0.10 27.00 12.54
N TRP A 376 -0.04 27.72 11.43
CA TRP A 376 -0.17 27.19 10.07
C TRP A 376 0.58 28.08 9.07
N ASN A 377 0.37 27.85 7.78
CA ASN A 377 1.03 28.58 6.71
C ASN A 377 0.07 29.18 5.70
N LEU A 378 0.52 30.26 5.07
CA LEU A 378 -0.01 30.75 3.80
C LEU A 378 1.07 30.60 2.73
N VAL A 379 0.68 30.15 1.54
CA VAL A 379 1.55 30.03 0.36
C VAL A 379 0.98 30.83 -0.79
N LYS A 380 1.85 31.45 -1.57
CA LYS A 380 1.44 32.19 -2.77
C LYS A 380 1.59 31.31 -4.00
N ILE A 381 0.49 31.11 -4.73
CA ILE A 381 0.51 30.50 -6.07
C ILE A 381 0.03 31.56 -7.04
N LYS A 382 0.89 31.96 -7.98
CA LYS A 382 0.66 33.12 -8.86
C LYS A 382 0.34 34.37 -8.03
N ASN A 383 -0.87 34.93 -8.18
CA ASN A 383 -1.30 36.16 -7.50
C ASN A 383 -2.25 35.92 -6.32
N LYS A 384 -2.37 34.68 -5.84
CA LYS A 384 -3.31 34.33 -4.76
C LYS A 384 -2.60 33.64 -3.60
N TRP A 385 -3.04 33.95 -2.39
CA TRP A 385 -2.59 33.29 -1.15
C TRP A 385 -3.55 32.16 -0.78
N TYR A 386 -2.96 31.07 -0.32
CA TYR A 386 -3.67 29.86 0.03
C TYR A 386 -3.23 29.35 1.39
N HIS A 387 -4.19 28.87 2.16
CA HIS A 387 -3.96 28.28 3.47
C HIS A 387 -3.47 26.83 3.38
N VAL A 388 -2.42 26.51 4.13
CA VAL A 388 -1.88 25.16 4.26
C VAL A 388 -1.69 24.85 5.73
N ASP A 389 -2.34 23.79 6.19
CA ASP A 389 -2.15 23.26 7.52
C ASP A 389 -1.49 21.87 7.47
N CYS A 390 -0.30 21.77 8.07
CA CYS A 390 0.50 20.54 8.09
C CYS A 390 0.31 19.70 9.36
N THR A 391 -0.55 20.11 10.30
CA THR A 391 -0.67 19.50 11.64
C THR A 391 -1.75 18.41 11.70
N PHE A 392 -1.57 17.36 10.90
CA PHE A 392 -2.57 16.30 10.73
C PHE A 392 -3.05 15.63 12.04
N ASP A 393 -2.16 15.50 13.03
CA ASP A 393 -2.43 14.81 14.30
C ASP A 393 -2.64 15.78 15.50
N ASP A 394 -2.93 17.06 15.26
CA ASP A 394 -3.11 18.06 16.32
C ASP A 394 -4.40 17.85 17.14
N PRO A 395 -4.32 17.59 18.45
CA PRO A 395 -5.50 17.38 19.27
C PRO A 395 -6.26 18.67 19.66
N ILE A 396 -5.66 19.88 19.62
CA ILE A 396 -6.40 21.16 19.81
C ILE A 396 -7.37 21.39 18.64
N VAL A 397 -6.92 21.09 17.41
CA VAL A 397 -7.77 21.15 16.22
C VAL A 397 -8.93 20.16 16.34
N ASN A 398 -8.70 19.00 16.95
CA ASN A 398 -9.75 18.02 17.19
C ASN A 398 -10.75 18.42 18.31
N TRP A 399 -10.41 19.39 19.17
CA TRP A 399 -11.26 19.80 20.29
C TRP A 399 -12.14 21.02 20.00
N SER A 400 -11.63 21.94 19.16
CA SER A 400 -12.32 23.19 18.81
C SER A 400 -13.48 23.02 17.81
N PHE A 401 -13.59 21.86 17.17
CA PHE A 401 -14.67 21.54 16.25
C PHE A 401 -15.24 20.16 16.63
N ASN A 402 -16.36 20.14 17.34
CA ASN A 402 -16.98 18.97 17.96
C ASN A 402 -17.51 17.92 16.94
N ASN A 403 -16.64 17.38 16.08
CA ASN A 403 -17.02 16.49 14.98
C ASN A 403 -16.00 15.36 14.79
N THR A 404 -16.54 14.15 14.74
CA THR A 404 -15.95 12.86 14.31
C THR A 404 -15.53 12.83 12.83
N HIS A 405 -15.30 13.99 12.22
CA HIS A 405 -14.81 14.08 10.86
C HIS A 405 -13.29 13.90 10.84
N VAL A 406 -12.89 12.68 10.51
CA VAL A 406 -11.57 12.34 9.96
C VAL A 406 -11.15 13.43 8.96
N TYR A 407 -10.32 14.38 9.41
CA TYR A 407 -9.95 15.56 8.63
C TYR A 407 -9.12 15.16 7.41
N LYS A 408 -9.81 15.02 6.28
CA LYS A 408 -9.19 14.97 4.96
C LYS A 408 -8.46 16.29 4.74
N THR A 409 -7.14 16.29 5.02
CA THR A 409 -6.12 17.24 4.54
C THR A 409 -6.65 18.63 4.16
N TYR A 410 -6.57 19.60 5.07
CA TYR A 410 -6.86 21.01 4.78
C TYR A 410 -5.78 21.58 3.85
N PHE A 411 -5.99 21.40 2.55
CA PHE A 411 -5.04 21.78 1.52
C PHE A 411 -5.63 22.88 0.63
N LEU A 412 -5.03 24.08 0.71
CA LEU A 412 -5.22 25.24 -0.16
C LEU A 412 -6.65 25.82 -0.19
N LYS A 413 -7.15 26.26 0.97
CA LYS A 413 -8.30 27.17 1.01
C LYS A 413 -7.87 28.58 0.63
N THR A 414 -8.73 29.33 -0.05
CA THR A 414 -8.48 30.74 -0.39
C THR A 414 -8.45 31.60 0.88
N ASP A 415 -7.68 32.68 0.82
CA ASP A 415 -7.65 33.74 1.85
C ASP A 415 -9.05 34.23 2.26
N ALA A 416 -9.97 34.35 1.32
CA ALA A 416 -11.34 34.81 1.55
C ALA A 416 -12.25 33.77 2.21
N TYR A 417 -11.99 32.47 2.04
CA TYR A 417 -12.63 31.45 2.86
C TYR A 417 -12.16 31.58 4.31
N MET A 418 -10.85 31.77 4.53
CA MET A 418 -10.28 31.83 5.88
C MET A 418 -10.66 33.10 6.64
N SER A 419 -10.82 34.25 5.97
CA SER A 419 -11.26 35.50 6.60
C SER A 419 -12.70 35.48 7.12
N LYS A 420 -13.49 34.48 6.71
CA LYS A 420 -14.83 34.19 7.25
C LYS A 420 -14.72 33.43 8.58
N ASP A 421 -13.92 32.37 8.62
CA ASP A 421 -13.81 31.48 9.79
C ASP A 421 -12.81 32.02 10.85
N HIS A 422 -11.88 32.88 10.43
CA HIS A 422 -10.85 33.50 11.27
C HIS A 422 -10.83 35.02 11.02
N THR A 423 -11.81 35.71 11.58
CA THR A 423 -12.09 37.15 11.32
C THR A 423 -10.90 38.08 11.56
N TRP A 424 -10.00 37.73 12.48
CA TRP A 424 -8.77 38.48 12.77
C TRP A 424 -7.75 38.48 11.60
N LEU A 425 -7.87 37.56 10.63
CA LEU A 425 -7.04 37.57 9.40
C LEU A 425 -7.38 38.73 8.47
N ARG A 426 -8.56 39.34 8.61
CA ARG A 426 -9.02 40.43 7.73
C ARG A 426 -8.08 41.63 7.72
N LYS A 427 -7.38 41.90 8.84
CA LYS A 427 -6.42 43.01 8.95
C LYS A 427 -5.14 42.78 8.12
N TYR A 428 -4.78 41.53 7.89
CA TYR A 428 -3.62 41.14 7.08
C TYR A 428 -3.98 40.96 5.59
N PHE A 429 -5.27 40.73 5.29
CA PHE A 429 -5.77 40.50 3.93
C PHE A 429 -7.05 41.31 3.63
N PRO A 430 -7.00 42.65 3.70
CA PRO A 430 -8.14 43.48 3.35
C PRO A 430 -8.40 43.31 1.85
N LYS A 431 -9.62 42.89 1.47
CA LYS A 431 -10.14 42.68 0.09
C LYS A 431 -10.22 41.23 -0.43
N ALA A 432 -10.13 40.20 0.41
CA ALA A 432 -10.37 38.83 -0.03
C ALA A 432 -11.87 38.63 -0.40
N LYS A 433 -12.20 38.48 -1.71
CA LYS A 433 -13.59 38.49 -2.23
C LYS A 433 -14.28 37.11 -2.40
N SER A 434 -13.56 35.99 -2.30
CA SER A 434 -14.05 34.65 -2.67
C SER A 434 -14.18 33.68 -1.48
N THR A 435 -15.39 33.52 -0.94
CA THR A 435 -15.68 32.60 0.18
C THR A 435 -15.65 31.11 -0.22
N THR A 436 -15.23 30.78 -1.44
CA THR A 436 -15.26 29.43 -2.00
C THR A 436 -13.86 28.81 -2.04
N VAL A 437 -13.76 27.53 -1.66
CA VAL A 437 -12.52 26.75 -1.81
C VAL A 437 -12.20 26.58 -3.29
N ASP A 438 -10.94 26.74 -3.66
CA ASP A 438 -10.49 26.52 -5.05
C ASP A 438 -10.58 25.03 -5.38
N LYS A 439 -11.68 24.64 -6.04
CA LYS A 439 -11.97 23.25 -6.40
C LYS A 439 -10.86 22.62 -7.25
N LYS A 440 -10.05 23.43 -7.94
CA LYS A 440 -8.91 22.97 -8.75
C LYS A 440 -7.82 22.29 -7.92
N TYR A 441 -7.69 22.68 -6.65
CA TYR A 441 -6.59 22.30 -5.77
C TYR A 441 -7.03 21.46 -4.57
N ARG A 442 -8.29 21.00 -4.57
CA ARG A 442 -8.81 20.09 -3.56
C ARG A 442 -8.25 18.68 -3.78
N THR A 443 -7.54 18.16 -2.80
CA THR A 443 -7.29 16.71 -2.72
C THR A 443 -8.62 16.01 -2.42
N LYS A 444 -9.03 15.05 -3.27
CA LYS A 444 -10.28 14.27 -3.11
C LYS A 444 -10.33 13.49 -1.80
#